data_AF-T0HK13-F1
#
_entry.id   AF-T0HK13-F1
#
_cell.length_a   1.000
_cell.length_b   1.000
_cell.length_c   1.000
_cell.angle_alpha   90.00
_cell.angle_beta   90.00
_cell.angle_gamma   90.00
#
_symmetry.space_group_name_H-M   'P 1'
#
loop_
_entity.id
_entity.type
_entity.pdbx_description
1 polymer ?
#
loop_
_entity_poly.entity_id
_entity_poly.type
_entity_poly.pdbx_seq_one_letter_code
_entity_poly.pdbx_strand_id
1 'polypeptide(L)' 'MTLQQHIDELRAELEWNEDPAEIRQIKAELEAALAARDRPDG' A
#
# COMPACT_ATOMS: atom_id res chain seq x y z
N MET A 1 12.22 4.19 -6.15
CA MET A 1 11.51 3.93 -4.89
C MET A 1 11.54 2.44 -4.63
N THR A 2 11.86 2.00 -3.41
CA THR A 2 11.81 0.57 -3.07
C THR A 2 10.38 0.14 -2.78
N LEU A 3 10.08 -1.15 -2.90
CA LEU A 3 8.76 -1.70 -2.53
C LEU A 3 8.40 -1.37 -1.07
N GLN A 4 9.40 -1.38 -0.18
CA GLN A 4 9.22 -1.01 1.22
C GLN A 4 8.85 0.48 1.38
N GLN A 5 9.54 1.38 0.68
CA GLN A 5 9.18 2.81 0.68
C GLN A 5 7.74 3.02 0.19
N HIS A 6 7.30 2.28 -0.84
CA HIS A 6 5.95 2.39 -1.37
C HIS A 6 4.88 1.93 -0.35
N ILE A 7 5.15 0.82 0.35
CA ILE A 7 4.30 0.36 1.46
C ILE A 7 4.20 1.41 2.58
N ASP A 8 5.32 2.07 2.91
CA ASP A 8 5.34 3.09 3.96
C ASP A 8 4.56 4.36 3.57
N GLU A 9 4.62 4.77 2.30
CA GLU A 9 3.79 5.87 1.78
C GLU A 9 2.30 5.53 1.85
N LEU A 10 1.89 4.35 1.39
CA LEU A 10 0.47 3.93 1.43
C LEU A 10 -0.08 3.86 2.86
N ARG A 11 0.76 3.47 3.83
CA ARG A 11 0.40 3.49 5.25
C ARG A 11 0.24 4.91 5.78
N ALA A 12 1.15 5.82 5.40
CA ALA A 12 1.06 7.22 5.77
C ALA A 12 -0.20 7.87 5.17
N GLU A 13 -0.51 7.62 3.90
CA GLU A 13 -1.73 8.13 3.28
C GLU A 13 -2.99 7.62 3.99
N LEU A 14 -3.06 6.33 4.33
CA LEU A 14 -4.20 5.79 5.09
C LEU A 14 -4.40 6.41 6.48
N GLU A 15 -3.36 6.94 7.11
CA GLU A 15 -3.45 7.57 8.43
C GLU A 15 -4.18 8.92 8.38
N TRP A 16 -4.04 9.65 7.26
CA TRP A 16 -4.55 11.02 7.13
C TRP A 16 -5.70 11.16 6.12
N ASN A 17 -6.00 10.11 5.33
CA ASN A 17 -7.02 10.18 4.30
C ASN A 17 -8.41 9.87 4.85
N GLU A 18 -9.36 10.79 4.64
CA GLU A 18 -10.75 10.71 5.10
C GLU A 18 -11.72 10.34 3.97
N ASP A 19 -11.27 10.33 2.72
CA ASP A 19 -12.14 10.01 1.58
C ASP A 19 -12.35 8.48 1.45
N PRO A 20 -13.59 7.99 1.54
CA PRO A 20 -13.86 6.56 1.55
C PRO A 20 -13.65 5.87 0.19
N ALA A 21 -13.52 6.61 -0.91
CA ALA A 21 -13.15 6.05 -2.21
C ALA A 21 -11.62 5.94 -2.34
N GLU A 22 -10.88 6.96 -1.92
CA GLU A 22 -9.41 6.94 -1.88
C GLU A 22 -8.90 5.88 -0.91
N ILE A 23 -9.45 5.80 0.31
CA ILE A 23 -9.10 4.76 1.29
C ILE A 23 -9.22 3.35 0.71
N ARG A 24 -10.26 3.08 -0.11
CA ARG A 24 -10.42 1.76 -0.74
C ARG A 24 -9.34 1.49 -1.78
N GLN A 25 -8.99 2.50 -2.56
CA GLN A 25 -7.93 2.38 -3.57
C GLN A 25 -6.57 2.16 -2.90
N ILE A 26 -6.24 2.97 -1.90
CA ILE A 26 -4.97 2.87 -1.16
C ILE A 26 -4.85 1.51 -0.45
N LYS A 27 -5.96 0.98 0.12
CA LYS A 27 -5.97 -0.37 0.70
C LYS A 27 -5.70 -1.47 -0.32
N ALA A 28 -6.31 -1.38 -1.51
CA ALA A 28 -6.08 -2.36 -2.57
C ALA A 28 -4.64 -2.34 -3.08
N GLU A 29 -4.06 -1.14 -3.22
CA GLU A 29 -2.66 -0.98 -3.61
C GLU A 29 -1.71 -1.51 -2.53
N LEU A 30 -1.99 -1.23 -1.25
CA LEU A 30 -1.22 -1.73 -0.13
C LEU A 30 -1.26 -3.27 -0.05
N GLU A 31 -2.42 -3.89 -0.26
CA GLU A 31 -2.55 -5.34 -0.29
C GLU A 31 -1.70 -5.95 -1.42
N ALA A 32 -1.74 -5.36 -2.62
CA ALA A 32 -0.93 -5.81 -3.75
C ALA A 32 0.58 -5.66 -3.48
N ALA A 33 1.01 -4.54 -2.90
CA ALA A 33 2.40 -4.29 -2.56
C ALA A 33 2.90 -5.25 -1.47
N LEU A 34 2.09 -5.54 -0.45
CA LEU A 34 2.41 -6.54 0.58
C LEU A 34 2.50 -7.94 -0.03
N ALA A 35 1.56 -8.33 -0.90
CA ALA A 35 1.59 -9.63 -1.57
C ALA A 35 2.79 -9.78 -2.52
N ALA A 36 3.26 -8.69 -3.13
CA ALA A 36 4.48 -8.68 -3.93
C ALA A 36 5.74 -8.85 -3.06
N ARG A 37 5.76 -8.27 -1.85
CA ARG A 37 6.87 -8.38 -0.90
C ARG A 37 6.97 -9.80 -0.30
N ASP A 38 5.82 -10.40 0.00
CA ASP A 38 5.73 -11.75 0.57
C ASP A 38 5.83 -12.85 -0.48
N ARG A 39 5.85 -12.50 -1.77
CA ARG A 39 6.16 -13.46 -2.83
C ARG A 39 7.67 -13.76 -2.74
N PRO A 40 8.09 -15.00 -2.43
CA PRO A 40 9.47 -15.38 -2.69
C PRO A 40 9.67 -15.22 -4.19
N ASP A 41 10.74 -14.53 -4.60
CA ASP A 41 11.10 -14.35 -6.00
C ASP A 41 10.87 -15.65 -6.79
N GLY A 42 10.16 -15.54 -7.93
CA GLY A 42 10.08 -16.63 -8.90
C GLY A 42 11.43 -16.91 -9.52
#